data_AF-C6WBP4-F1
#
_entry.id   AF-C6WBP4-F1
#
_cell.length_a   1.000
_cell.length_b   1.000
_cell.length_c   1.000
_cell.angle_alpha   90.00
_cell.angle_beta   90.00
_cell.angle_gamma   90.00
#
_symmetry.space_group_name_H-M   'P 1'
#
loop_
_entity.id
_entity.type
_entity.pdbx_description
1 polymer ?
#
loop_
_entity_poly.entity_id
_entity_poly.type
_entity_poly.pdbx_seq_one_letter_code
_entity_poly.pdbx_strand_id
1 'polypeptide(L)'
;MTDLHDLVRSAQADVGARVVAELRARLLDQPHEWVVDQLLGEIAPRFGLVAAPVHRVTGLPLTRCTLADAVAQLTAWTSERLDAECCLLAPPAPGGPLIGPAHRSPLAEVLLAEAKDLLHALLLGDEAGGVRLRRVRRCLLTLAPPADKAAVFGFLDTGTPRRALGEFEFGEVEDGLVGSGVVAALRLINRLEVNEVVLYARVEDVTAAEG
;
A
#
# COMPACT_ATOMS: atom_id res chain seq x y z
N MET A 1 18.76 55.52 -17.31
CA MET A 1 17.35 55.21 -17.63
C MET A 1 17.20 53.71 -17.50
N THR A 2 16.35 53.25 -16.59
CA THR A 2 16.04 51.83 -16.43
C THR A 2 15.13 51.41 -17.58
N ASP A 3 15.55 50.41 -18.36
CA ASP A 3 14.76 49.89 -19.48
C ASP A 3 13.61 48.98 -18.98
N LEU A 4 12.55 48.84 -19.76
CA LEU A 4 11.42 47.96 -19.47
C LEU A 4 11.88 46.52 -19.20
N HIS A 5 12.92 46.05 -19.89
CA HIS A 5 13.52 44.75 -19.64
C HIS A 5 14.15 44.62 -18.24
N ASP A 6 14.74 45.68 -17.71
CA ASP A 6 15.29 45.68 -16.36
C ASP A 6 14.18 45.68 -15.30
N LEU A 7 13.07 46.39 -15.56
CA LEU A 7 11.88 46.37 -14.71
C LEU A 7 11.21 44.98 -14.69
N VAL A 8 11.05 44.34 -15.86
CA VAL A 8 10.48 42.99 -15.97
C VAL A 8 11.37 41.96 -15.26
N ARG A 9 12.70 42.06 -15.44
CA ARG A 9 13.66 41.17 -14.76
C ARG A 9 13.62 41.32 -13.24
N SER A 10 13.55 42.56 -12.74
CA SER A 10 13.41 42.85 -11.30
C SER A 10 12.10 42.29 -10.74
N ALA A 11 10.98 42.54 -11.42
CA ALA A 11 9.68 42.05 -10.99
C ALA A 11 9.61 40.51 -10.97
N GLN A 12 10.23 39.85 -11.95
CA GLN A 12 10.33 38.38 -11.98
C GLN A 12 11.20 37.84 -10.83
N ALA A 13 12.31 38.50 -10.50
CA ALA A 13 13.14 38.12 -9.36
C ALA A 13 12.39 38.27 -8.03
N ASP A 14 11.63 39.37 -7.87
CA ASP A 14 10.83 39.64 -6.67
C ASP A 14 9.69 38.63 -6.50
N VAL A 15 8.99 38.30 -7.59
CA VAL A 15 7.96 37.25 -7.59
C VAL A 15 8.58 35.89 -7.28
N GLY A 16 9.73 35.56 -7.89
CA GLY A 16 10.44 34.31 -7.63
C GLY A 16 10.83 34.17 -6.16
N ALA A 17 11.40 35.22 -5.55
CA ALA A 17 11.77 35.23 -4.14
C ALA A 17 10.56 35.02 -3.23
N ARG A 18 9.44 35.68 -3.53
CA ARG A 18 8.19 35.52 -2.77
C ARG A 18 7.62 34.11 -2.89
N VAL A 19 7.56 33.55 -4.09
CA VAL A 19 7.06 32.20 -4.34
C VAL A 19 7.92 31.16 -3.63
N VAL A 20 9.25 31.30 -3.68
CA VAL A 20 10.18 30.40 -2.98
C VAL A 20 10.00 30.49 -1.46
N ALA A 21 9.87 31.71 -0.91
CA ALA A 21 9.65 31.90 0.52
C ALA A 21 8.33 31.27 0.99
N GLU A 22 7.25 31.45 0.22
CA GLU A 22 5.94 30.88 0.53
C GLU A 22 5.94 29.35 0.41
N LEU A 23 6.54 28.81 -0.64
CA LEU A 23 6.70 27.36 -0.81
C LEU A 23 7.52 26.77 0.33
N ARG A 24 8.62 27.40 0.74
CA ARG A 24 9.44 26.96 1.87
C ARG A 24 8.65 26.94 3.17
N ALA A 25 7.86 27.98 3.44
CA ALA A 25 7.02 28.05 4.63
C ALA A 25 5.98 26.92 4.64
N ARG A 26 5.31 26.67 3.50
CA ARG A 26 4.36 25.57 3.35
C ARG A 26 5.01 24.21 3.52
N LEU A 27 6.20 23.99 2.96
CA LEU A 27 6.94 22.72 3.10
C LEU A 27 7.41 22.46 4.54
N LEU A 28 7.79 23.51 5.28
CA LEU A 28 8.17 23.39 6.69
C LEU A 28 6.99 23.04 7.62
N ASP A 29 5.76 23.33 7.19
CA ASP A 29 4.53 22.98 7.91
C ASP A 29 4.06 21.55 7.64
N GLN A 30 4.65 20.86 6.66
CA GLN A 30 4.33 19.46 6.35
C GLN A 30 5.15 18.48 7.21
N PRO A 31 4.62 17.27 7.49
CA PRO A 31 5.41 16.21 8.09
C PRO A 31 6.64 15.87 7.23
N HIS A 32 7.80 15.68 7.88
CA HIS A 32 9.08 15.41 7.19
C HIS A 32 8.99 14.24 6.20
N GLU A 33 8.35 13.14 6.59
CA GLU A 33 8.17 11.95 5.75
C GLU A 33 7.36 12.26 4.48
N TRP A 34 6.33 13.09 4.58
CA TRP A 34 5.55 13.50 3.41
C TRP A 34 6.41 14.26 2.39
N VAL A 35 7.26 15.17 2.87
CA VAL A 35 8.16 15.95 2.00
C VAL A 35 9.17 15.03 1.31
N VAL A 36 9.70 14.04 2.02
CA VAL A 36 10.60 13.02 1.46
C VAL A 36 9.91 12.23 0.35
N ASP A 37 8.67 11.77 0.58
CA ASP A 37 7.92 11.02 -0.43
C ASP A 37 7.63 11.85 -1.69
N GLN A 38 7.25 13.12 -1.53
CA GLN A 38 7.04 14.03 -2.67
C GLN A 38 8.33 14.28 -3.44
N LEU A 39 9.45 14.49 -2.73
CA LEU A 39 10.76 14.68 -3.36
C LEU A 39 11.21 13.42 -4.11
N LEU A 40 11.02 12.24 -3.53
CA LEU A 40 11.34 10.98 -4.19
C LEU A 40 10.45 10.76 -5.42
N GLY A 41 9.16 11.06 -5.35
CA GLY A 41 8.24 11.00 -6.49
C GLY A 41 8.66 11.92 -7.65
N GLU A 42 9.18 13.10 -7.36
CA GLU A 42 9.65 14.07 -8.37
C GLU A 42 11.05 13.78 -8.91
N ILE A 43 11.95 13.29 -8.04
CA ILE A 43 13.37 13.13 -8.35
C ILE A 43 13.65 11.74 -8.95
N ALA A 44 13.06 10.67 -8.39
CA ALA A 44 13.36 9.31 -8.80
C ALA A 44 13.15 9.07 -10.32
N PRO A 45 12.05 9.52 -10.95
CA PRO A 45 11.86 9.33 -12.39
C PRO A 45 12.97 9.95 -13.25
N ARG A 46 13.59 11.04 -12.78
CA ARG A 46 14.69 11.72 -13.50
C ARG A 46 15.98 10.90 -13.52
N PHE A 47 16.11 9.95 -12.59
CA PHE A 47 17.23 9.01 -12.51
C PHE A 47 16.86 7.62 -13.03
N GLY A 48 15.70 7.47 -13.68
CA GLY A 48 15.19 6.15 -14.08
C GLY A 48 14.84 5.25 -12.89
N LEU A 49 14.71 5.82 -11.70
CA LEU A 49 14.25 5.14 -10.51
C LEU A 49 12.73 5.27 -10.46
N VAL A 50 12.02 4.15 -10.34
CA VAL A 50 10.60 4.20 -10.05
C VAL A 50 10.47 4.30 -8.54
N ALA A 51 10.20 5.50 -8.02
CA ALA A 51 9.67 5.61 -6.67
C ALA A 51 8.29 4.96 -6.71
N ALA A 52 8.20 3.70 -6.28
CA ALA A 52 6.92 3.07 -6.09
C ALA A 52 6.16 3.92 -5.07
N PRO A 53 4.94 4.40 -5.38
CA PRO A 53 4.14 5.12 -4.41
C PRO A 53 3.99 4.22 -3.18
N VAL A 54 4.60 4.63 -2.06
CA VAL A 54 4.49 3.89 -0.81
C VAL A 54 3.05 4.05 -0.36
N HIS A 55 2.30 2.95 -0.34
CA HIS A 55 0.94 2.96 0.20
C HIS A 55 1.01 3.42 1.66
N ARG A 56 0.40 4.56 1.94
CA ARG A 56 0.26 5.04 3.32
C ARG A 56 -0.94 4.37 3.93
N VAL A 57 -0.68 3.54 4.94
CA VAL A 57 -1.73 2.84 5.67
C VAL A 57 -2.63 3.85 6.35
N THR A 58 -3.92 3.79 6.05
CA THR A 58 -4.94 4.52 6.81
C THR A 58 -5.46 3.55 7.86
N GLY A 59 -5.26 3.88 9.15
CA GLY A 59 -5.60 2.95 10.23
C GLY A 59 -7.05 2.45 10.11
N LEU A 60 -7.24 1.13 10.10
CA LEU A 60 -8.53 0.48 9.92
C LEU A 60 -8.97 -0.16 11.25
N PRO A 61 -9.93 0.47 11.98
CA PRO A 61 -10.46 -0.13 13.20
C PRO A 61 -11.18 -1.44 12.88
N LEU A 62 -10.77 -2.52 13.53
CA LEU A 62 -11.32 -3.85 13.28
C LEU A 62 -11.94 -4.44 14.54
N THR A 63 -13.18 -4.87 14.41
CA THR A 63 -13.85 -5.80 15.32
C THR A 63 -14.12 -7.08 14.54
N ARG A 64 -14.55 -8.16 15.23
CA ARG A 64 -14.92 -9.39 14.51
C ARG A 64 -16.03 -9.15 13.48
N CYS A 65 -17.01 -8.30 13.79
CA CYS A 65 -18.12 -7.98 12.89
C CYS A 65 -17.63 -7.21 11.65
N THR A 66 -16.90 -6.11 11.86
CA THR A 66 -16.38 -5.30 10.74
C THR A 66 -15.35 -6.04 9.90
N LEU A 67 -14.59 -6.97 10.51
CA LEU A 67 -13.72 -7.87 9.76
C LEU A 67 -14.54 -8.82 8.88
N ALA A 68 -15.60 -9.44 9.41
CA ALA A 68 -16.44 -10.34 8.60
C ALA A 68 -17.04 -9.64 7.38
N ASP A 69 -17.51 -8.40 7.57
CA ASP A 69 -18.03 -7.57 6.48
C ASP A 69 -16.94 -7.24 5.44
N ALA A 70 -15.75 -6.83 5.90
CA ALA A 70 -14.62 -6.54 5.01
C ALA A 70 -14.16 -7.77 4.22
N VAL A 71 -14.08 -8.95 4.86
CA VAL A 71 -13.75 -10.21 4.18
C VAL A 71 -14.81 -10.56 3.15
N ALA A 72 -16.09 -10.44 3.46
CA ALA A 72 -17.17 -10.71 2.53
C ALA A 72 -17.11 -9.75 1.32
N GLN A 73 -16.88 -8.46 1.56
CA GLN A 73 -16.74 -7.44 0.52
C GLN A 73 -15.57 -7.72 -0.42
N LEU A 74 -14.37 -7.96 0.10
CA LEU A 74 -13.19 -8.28 -0.71
C LEU A 74 -13.33 -9.63 -1.42
N THR A 75 -14.01 -10.59 -0.79
CA THR A 75 -14.27 -11.90 -1.40
C THR A 75 -15.18 -11.80 -2.61
N ALA A 76 -16.14 -10.86 -2.60
CA ALA A 76 -17.07 -10.62 -3.71
C ALA A 76 -16.43 -9.98 -4.95
N TRP A 77 -15.17 -9.50 -4.87
CA TRP A 77 -14.41 -9.01 -6.02
C TRP A 77 -13.73 -10.15 -6.77
N THR A 78 -14.49 -10.80 -7.65
CA THR A 78 -13.99 -11.82 -8.59
C THR A 78 -13.33 -11.18 -9.81
N SER A 79 -12.64 -11.97 -10.63
CA SER A 79 -12.05 -11.46 -11.88
C SER A 79 -13.15 -10.92 -12.81
N GLU A 80 -14.25 -11.66 -12.94
CA GLU A 80 -15.41 -11.28 -13.75
C GLU A 80 -16.02 -9.97 -13.29
N ARG A 81 -16.07 -9.73 -11.97
CA ARG A 81 -16.58 -8.47 -11.42
C ARG A 81 -15.63 -7.30 -11.67
N LEU A 82 -14.32 -7.50 -11.49
CA LEU A 82 -13.33 -6.47 -11.79
C LEU A 82 -13.39 -6.05 -13.27
N ASP A 83 -13.62 -7.00 -14.16
CA ASP A 83 -13.81 -6.74 -15.59
C ASP A 83 -15.13 -6.02 -15.87
N ALA A 84 -16.25 -6.47 -15.27
CA ALA A 84 -17.56 -5.86 -15.45
C ALA A 84 -17.63 -4.41 -14.96
N GLU A 85 -16.89 -4.09 -13.90
CA GLU A 85 -16.81 -2.74 -13.31
C GLU A 85 -15.68 -1.89 -13.91
N CYS A 86 -15.01 -2.37 -14.96
CA CYS A 86 -13.89 -1.69 -15.63
C CYS A 86 -12.79 -1.23 -14.65
N CYS A 87 -12.46 -2.07 -13.66
CA CYS A 87 -11.44 -1.76 -12.66
C CYS A 87 -10.04 -1.65 -13.29
N LEU A 88 -9.77 -2.41 -14.36
CA LEU A 88 -8.49 -2.42 -15.05
C LEU A 88 -8.60 -1.78 -16.44
N LEU A 89 -7.63 -0.91 -16.76
CA LEU A 89 -7.55 -0.15 -18.00
C LEU A 89 -6.36 -0.65 -18.83
N ALA A 90 -6.63 -1.55 -19.79
CA ALA A 90 -5.62 -2.19 -20.62
C ALA A 90 -4.41 -2.72 -19.82
N PRO A 91 -4.63 -3.59 -18.81
CA PRO A 91 -3.55 -4.08 -17.96
C PRO A 91 -2.54 -4.93 -18.74
N PRO A 92 -1.28 -5.03 -18.28
CA PRO A 92 -0.33 -6.00 -18.81
C PRO A 92 -0.85 -7.44 -18.68
N ALA A 93 -0.32 -8.35 -19.50
CA ALA A 93 -0.66 -9.77 -19.41
C ALA A 93 -0.31 -10.34 -18.01
N PRO A 94 -1.08 -11.31 -17.47
CA PRO A 94 -0.77 -11.97 -16.21
C PRO A 94 0.63 -12.58 -16.18
N GLY A 95 1.34 -12.43 -15.06
CA GLY A 95 2.76 -12.79 -14.91
C GLY A 95 3.73 -11.80 -15.55
N GLY A 96 3.24 -10.73 -16.17
CA GLY A 96 4.03 -9.65 -16.76
C GLY A 96 4.47 -8.60 -15.74
N PRO A 97 4.70 -7.35 -16.16
CA PRO A 97 5.00 -6.24 -15.25
C PRO A 97 3.90 -5.99 -14.21
N LEU A 98 4.22 -5.20 -13.18
CA LEU A 98 3.22 -4.67 -12.24
C LEU A 98 2.11 -3.94 -13.00
N ILE A 99 0.88 -4.07 -12.51
CA ILE A 99 -0.20 -3.19 -12.92
C ILE A 99 0.08 -1.84 -12.26
N GLY A 100 0.49 -0.85 -13.05
CA GLY A 100 0.73 0.51 -12.58
C GLY A 100 -0.57 1.31 -12.42
N PRO A 101 -0.53 2.49 -11.79
CA PRO A 101 -1.71 3.36 -11.61
C PRO A 101 -2.41 3.73 -12.93
N ALA A 102 -1.66 3.87 -14.02
CA ALA A 102 -2.22 4.15 -15.35
C ALA A 102 -3.16 3.04 -15.87
N HIS A 103 -3.09 1.84 -15.28
CA HIS A 103 -3.90 0.68 -15.64
C HIS A 103 -5.04 0.42 -14.65
N ARG A 104 -5.29 1.32 -13.69
CA ARG A 104 -6.36 1.19 -12.70
C ARG A 104 -7.35 2.33 -12.82
N SER A 105 -8.64 2.00 -12.70
CA SER A 105 -9.66 3.01 -12.52
C SER A 105 -9.61 3.60 -11.10
N PRO A 106 -10.27 4.74 -10.84
CA PRO A 106 -10.38 5.28 -9.48
C PRO A 106 -10.98 4.27 -8.48
N LEU A 107 -11.92 3.45 -8.92
CA LEU A 107 -12.50 2.39 -8.10
C LEU A 107 -11.45 1.32 -7.74
N ALA A 108 -10.61 0.93 -8.71
CA ALA A 108 -9.53 -0.03 -8.45
C ALA A 108 -8.48 0.52 -7.47
N GLU A 109 -8.18 1.82 -7.52
CA GLU A 109 -7.28 2.44 -6.54
C GLU A 109 -7.87 2.40 -5.12
N VAL A 110 -9.17 2.68 -4.96
CA VAL A 110 -9.86 2.56 -3.66
C VAL A 110 -9.81 1.11 -3.15
N LEU A 111 -10.15 0.14 -4.00
CA LEU A 111 -10.12 -1.28 -3.65
C LEU A 111 -8.72 -1.78 -3.29
N LEU A 112 -7.70 -1.32 -4.00
CA LEU A 112 -6.31 -1.65 -3.71
C LEU A 112 -5.89 -1.08 -2.35
N ALA A 113 -6.24 0.17 -2.07
CA ALA A 113 -5.97 0.80 -0.78
C ALA A 113 -6.66 0.06 0.37
N GLU A 114 -7.96 -0.27 0.22
CA GLU A 114 -8.72 -1.05 1.20
C GLU A 114 -8.07 -2.42 1.48
N ALA A 115 -7.62 -3.12 0.43
CA ALA A 115 -6.94 -4.41 0.58
C ALA A 115 -5.61 -4.29 1.32
N LYS A 116 -4.81 -3.25 1.04
CA LYS A 116 -3.55 -3.00 1.72
C LYS A 116 -3.76 -2.61 3.18
N ASP A 117 -4.72 -1.74 3.46
CA ASP A 117 -5.09 -1.33 4.82
C ASP A 117 -5.60 -2.51 5.65
N LEU A 118 -6.47 -3.36 5.07
CA LEU A 118 -6.92 -4.58 5.72
C LEU A 118 -5.75 -5.53 6.00
N LEU A 119 -4.90 -5.80 5.01
CA LEU A 119 -3.75 -6.69 5.19
C LEU A 119 -2.82 -6.19 6.30
N HIS A 120 -2.53 -4.89 6.31
CA HIS A 120 -1.73 -4.28 7.37
C HIS A 120 -2.41 -4.43 8.74
N ALA A 121 -3.69 -4.07 8.87
CA ALA A 121 -4.43 -4.17 10.13
C ALA A 121 -4.51 -5.62 10.64
N LEU A 122 -4.62 -6.61 9.76
CA LEU A 122 -4.68 -8.02 10.14
C LEU A 122 -3.35 -8.57 10.67
N LEU A 123 -2.25 -8.18 10.04
CA LEU A 123 -0.91 -8.68 10.35
C LEU A 123 -0.22 -7.87 11.46
N LEU A 124 -0.42 -6.56 11.49
CA LEU A 124 0.37 -5.62 12.30
C LEU A 124 -0.49 -4.72 13.20
N GLY A 125 -1.82 -4.73 13.02
CA GLY A 125 -2.71 -3.87 13.79
C GLY A 125 -2.88 -4.33 15.24
N ASP A 126 -2.93 -3.35 16.14
CA ASP A 126 -3.08 -3.52 17.59
C ASP A 126 -4.25 -2.66 18.14
N GLU A 127 -4.44 -2.69 19.46
CA GLU A 127 -5.51 -1.92 20.11
C GLU A 127 -5.32 -0.40 19.96
N ALA A 128 -4.09 0.10 19.88
CA ALA A 128 -3.80 1.52 19.67
C ALA A 128 -4.26 1.97 18.27
N GLY A 129 -4.13 1.09 17.27
CA GLY A 129 -4.69 1.24 15.94
C GLY A 129 -6.19 0.92 15.82
N GLY A 130 -6.88 0.60 16.91
CA GLY A 130 -8.31 0.28 16.91
C GLY A 130 -8.64 -1.15 16.48
N VAL A 131 -7.66 -2.05 16.40
CA VAL A 131 -7.86 -3.47 16.10
C VAL A 131 -8.14 -4.23 17.38
N ARG A 132 -9.39 -4.62 17.57
CA ARG A 132 -9.94 -5.31 18.75
C ARG A 132 -10.42 -6.71 18.35
N LEU A 133 -9.46 -7.58 18.06
CA LEU A 133 -9.70 -8.96 17.68
C LEU A 133 -9.18 -9.90 18.78
N ARG A 134 -10.05 -10.76 19.31
CA ARG A 134 -9.64 -11.78 20.30
C ARG A 134 -8.90 -12.92 19.58
N ARG A 135 -7.58 -12.79 19.45
CA ARG A 135 -6.72 -13.81 18.85
C ARG A 135 -6.58 -15.00 19.82
N VAL A 136 -6.87 -16.20 19.35
CA VAL A 136 -6.84 -17.46 20.13
C VAL A 136 -5.72 -18.41 19.70
N ARG A 137 -5.16 -18.24 18.49
CA ARG A 137 -4.01 -19.02 17.99
C ARG A 137 -3.00 -18.12 17.30
N ARG A 138 -1.75 -18.58 17.17
CA ARG A 138 -0.69 -17.89 16.45
C ARG A 138 -0.42 -18.60 15.14
N CYS A 139 -0.33 -17.84 14.06
CA CYS A 139 -0.04 -18.32 12.72
C CYS A 139 1.18 -17.60 12.14
N LEU A 140 1.88 -18.26 11.22
CA LEU A 140 2.97 -17.70 10.43
C LEU A 140 2.53 -17.64 8.97
N LEU A 141 2.49 -16.44 8.39
CA LEU A 141 2.36 -16.22 6.96
C LEU A 141 3.75 -16.19 6.33
N THR A 142 3.98 -17.02 5.32
CA THR A 142 5.15 -16.94 4.43
C THR A 142 4.66 -16.49 3.05
N LEU A 143 5.06 -15.29 2.64
CA LEU A 143 4.74 -14.68 1.35
C LEU A 143 6.00 -14.68 0.47
N ALA A 144 5.91 -15.23 -0.73
CA ALA A 144 7.03 -15.30 -1.66
C ALA A 144 6.68 -14.61 -3.00
N PRO A 145 6.70 -13.26 -3.05
CA PRO A 145 6.52 -12.56 -4.30
C PRO A 145 7.82 -12.61 -5.13
N PRO A 146 7.75 -12.45 -6.47
CA PRO A 146 8.93 -12.18 -7.27
C PRO A 146 9.73 -10.99 -6.73
N ALA A 147 11.05 -11.08 -6.77
CA ALA A 147 11.94 -10.11 -6.09
C ALA A 147 11.76 -8.68 -6.61
N ASP A 148 11.53 -8.52 -7.92
CA ASP A 148 11.25 -7.26 -8.60
C ASP A 148 9.90 -6.64 -8.23
N LYS A 149 9.00 -7.42 -7.60
CA LYS A 149 7.66 -7.01 -7.16
C LYS A 149 7.51 -6.93 -5.65
N ALA A 150 8.51 -7.36 -4.89
CA ALA A 150 8.47 -7.38 -3.43
C ALA A 150 8.20 -6.00 -2.81
N ALA A 151 8.61 -4.92 -3.50
CA ALA A 151 8.37 -3.53 -3.06
C ALA A 151 6.88 -3.17 -2.92
N VAL A 152 5.96 -3.89 -3.60
CA VAL A 152 4.51 -3.72 -3.43
C VAL A 152 4.09 -3.91 -1.97
N PHE A 153 4.79 -4.79 -1.24
CA PHE A 153 4.53 -5.09 0.17
C PHE A 153 5.37 -4.24 1.13
N GLY A 154 6.02 -3.18 0.65
CA GLY A 154 6.81 -2.26 1.47
C GLY A 154 5.99 -1.58 2.59
N PHE A 155 4.68 -1.43 2.40
CA PHE A 155 3.78 -0.89 3.43
C PHE A 155 3.62 -1.80 4.67
N LEU A 156 4.07 -3.05 4.60
CA LEU A 156 4.12 -3.95 5.75
C LEU A 156 5.43 -3.83 6.53
N ASP A 157 6.36 -2.98 6.09
CA ASP A 157 7.64 -2.78 6.78
C ASP A 157 7.44 -1.98 8.07
N THR A 158 7.67 -2.63 9.21
CA THR A 158 7.59 -2.04 10.54
C THR A 158 8.95 -1.51 11.02
N GLY A 159 10.00 -1.58 10.20
CA GLY A 159 11.36 -1.20 10.58
C GLY A 159 12.03 -2.18 11.56
N THR A 160 11.42 -3.34 11.84
CA THR A 160 11.99 -4.39 12.69
C THR A 160 12.73 -5.44 11.86
N PRO A 161 13.86 -5.98 12.36
CA PRO A 161 14.58 -7.05 11.66
C PRO A 161 13.70 -8.29 11.50
N ARG A 162 13.37 -8.61 10.24
CA ARG A 162 12.57 -9.79 9.87
C ARG A 162 13.43 -11.05 9.83
N ARG A 163 12.83 -12.22 10.09
CA ARG A 163 13.49 -13.53 9.90
C ARG A 163 13.83 -13.81 8.44
N ALA A 164 12.97 -13.37 7.51
CA ALA A 164 13.18 -13.38 6.06
C ALA A 164 12.25 -12.36 5.38
N LEU A 165 12.53 -12.01 4.10
CA LEU A 165 11.57 -11.31 3.24
C LEU A 165 10.27 -12.13 3.17
N GLY A 166 9.17 -11.58 3.70
CA GLY A 166 7.83 -12.16 3.52
C GLY A 166 7.30 -13.04 4.66
N GLU A 167 7.98 -13.15 5.80
CA GLU A 167 7.44 -13.87 6.97
C GLU A 167 6.74 -12.92 7.96
N PHE A 168 5.49 -13.23 8.31
CA PHE A 168 4.68 -12.44 9.24
C PHE A 168 3.98 -13.35 10.24
N GLU A 169 4.27 -13.18 11.53
CA GLU A 169 3.47 -13.80 12.57
C GLU A 169 2.21 -12.98 12.84
N PHE A 170 1.06 -13.63 12.93
CA PHE A 170 -0.20 -12.98 13.25
C PHE A 170 -1.06 -13.86 14.15
N GLY A 171 -1.89 -13.23 14.97
CA GLY A 171 -2.87 -13.93 15.76
C GLY A 171 -4.12 -14.25 14.94
N GLU A 172 -4.79 -15.34 15.22
CA GLU A 172 -5.97 -15.77 14.48
C GLU A 172 -7.13 -16.06 15.44
N VAL A 173 -8.36 -15.89 14.95
CA VAL A 173 -9.60 -16.05 15.71
C VAL A 173 -10.18 -17.47 15.50
N GLU A 174 -11.14 -17.87 16.34
CA GLU A 174 -11.64 -19.26 16.42
C GLU A 174 -12.16 -19.83 15.09
N ASP A 175 -12.69 -18.99 14.20
CA ASP A 175 -13.29 -19.38 12.92
C ASP A 175 -12.36 -19.20 11.70
N GLY A 176 -11.09 -18.85 11.91
CA GLY A 176 -10.15 -18.65 10.79
C GLY A 176 -10.42 -17.39 9.96
N LEU A 177 -11.15 -16.43 10.52
CA LEU A 177 -11.57 -15.24 9.80
C LEU A 177 -10.39 -14.33 9.43
N VAL A 178 -9.32 -14.30 10.22
CA VAL A 178 -8.14 -13.46 9.91
C VAL A 178 -7.41 -14.02 8.70
N GLY A 179 -7.13 -15.32 8.68
CA GLY A 179 -6.53 -16.00 7.54
C GLY A 179 -7.36 -15.84 6.28
N SER A 180 -8.69 -15.92 6.40
CA SER A 180 -9.61 -15.63 5.29
C SER A 180 -9.46 -14.19 4.78
N GLY A 181 -9.32 -13.22 5.67
CA GLY A 181 -9.05 -11.82 5.31
C GLY A 181 -7.69 -11.59 4.67
N VAL A 182 -6.64 -12.25 5.17
CA VAL A 182 -5.29 -12.22 4.57
C VAL A 182 -5.34 -12.74 3.13
N VAL A 183 -6.00 -13.88 2.90
CA VAL A 183 -6.16 -14.46 1.55
C VAL A 183 -6.96 -13.54 0.64
N ALA A 184 -8.08 -12.99 1.13
CA ALA A 184 -8.93 -12.08 0.34
C ALA A 184 -8.17 -10.82 -0.09
N ALA A 185 -7.41 -10.21 0.83
CA ALA A 185 -6.59 -9.03 0.56
C ALA A 185 -5.45 -9.32 -0.41
N LEU A 186 -4.66 -10.38 -0.18
CA LEU A 186 -3.56 -10.78 -1.07
C LEU A 186 -4.05 -11.09 -2.48
N ARG A 187 -5.20 -11.74 -2.62
CA ARG A 187 -5.81 -12.02 -3.93
C ARG A 187 -6.16 -10.74 -4.68
N LEU A 188 -6.69 -9.73 -3.99
CA LEU A 188 -7.07 -8.46 -4.61
C LEU A 188 -5.83 -7.63 -4.97
N ILE A 189 -4.84 -7.55 -4.07
CA ILE A 189 -3.53 -6.93 -4.35
C ILE A 189 -2.87 -7.60 -5.57
N ASN A 190 -2.96 -8.93 -5.68
CA ASN A 190 -2.43 -9.63 -6.83
C ASN A 190 -3.10 -9.22 -8.14
N ARG A 191 -4.43 -9.11 -8.14
CA ARG A 191 -5.20 -8.75 -9.34
C ARG A 191 -5.09 -7.27 -9.73
N LEU A 192 -4.75 -6.39 -8.79
CA LEU A 192 -4.75 -4.95 -9.02
C LEU A 192 -3.34 -4.35 -9.13
N GLU A 193 -2.29 -5.05 -8.70
CA GLU A 193 -0.94 -4.47 -8.67
C GLU A 193 0.16 -5.49 -8.97
N VAL A 194 0.25 -6.60 -8.23
CA VAL A 194 1.37 -7.56 -8.38
C VAL A 194 1.32 -8.30 -9.73
N ASN A 195 0.12 -8.63 -10.21
CA ASN A 195 -0.11 -9.23 -11.53
C ASN A 195 0.60 -10.58 -11.74
N GLU A 196 0.60 -11.47 -10.75
CA GLU A 196 1.08 -12.84 -10.92
C GLU A 196 -0.05 -13.80 -11.29
N VAL A 197 0.29 -14.83 -12.09
CA VAL A 197 -0.64 -15.94 -12.34
C VAL A 197 -0.92 -16.69 -11.03
N VAL A 198 0.13 -16.87 -10.22
CA VAL A 198 0.05 -17.45 -8.88
C VAL A 198 0.94 -16.65 -7.94
N LEU A 199 0.32 -15.96 -6.97
CA LEU A 199 1.04 -15.36 -5.85
C LEU A 199 1.13 -16.39 -4.72
N TYR A 200 2.35 -16.85 -4.41
CA TYR A 200 2.54 -17.86 -3.37
C TYR A 200 2.47 -17.24 -1.97
N ALA A 201 1.53 -17.72 -1.17
CA ALA A 201 1.39 -17.44 0.24
C ALA A 201 1.04 -18.74 0.98
N ARG A 202 1.70 -18.97 2.13
CA ARG A 202 1.46 -20.13 2.98
C ARG A 202 1.17 -19.65 4.40
N VAL A 203 0.15 -20.21 5.03
CA VAL A 203 -0.16 -19.96 6.44
C VAL A 203 0.06 -21.25 7.22
N GLU A 204 0.81 -21.17 8.31
CA GLU A 204 1.11 -22.28 9.22
C GLU A 204 0.65 -21.96 10.64
N ASP A 205 0.18 -22.96 11.38
CA ASP A 205 -0.07 -22.82 12.80
C ASP A 205 1.22 -22.98 13.60
N VAL A 206 1.54 -21.97 14.42
CA VAL A 206 2.76 -21.95 15.24
C VAL A 206 2.51 -22.56 16.62
N THR A 207 1.26 -22.89 16.96
CA THR A 207 0.86 -23.49 18.25
C THR A 207 1.26 -24.98 18.44
N ALA A 208 2.26 -25.48 17.70
CA ALA A 208 2.80 -26.83 17.89
C ALA A 208 4.33 -26.86 17.73
N ALA A 209 5.05 -26.23 18.66
CA ALA A 209 6.48 -26.46 18.84
C ALA A 209 6.89 -26.26 20.30
N GLU A 210 6.15 -26.86 21.24
CA GLU A 210 6.69 -27.24 22.54
C GLU A 210 6.45 -28.75 22.73
N GLY A 211 7.52 -29.50 22.50
CA GLY A 211 7.67 -30.93 22.80
C GLY A 211 9.12 -31.16 23.19
#